data_AF-A0A9C7TGK9-F1
#
_entry.id   AF-A0A9C7TGK9-F1
#
_cell.length_a   1.000
_cell.length_b   1.000
_cell.length_c   1.000
_cell.angle_alpha   90.00
_cell.angle_beta   90.00
_cell.angle_gamma   90.00
#
_symmetry.space_group_name_H-M   'P 1'
#
loop_
_entity.id
_entity.type
_entity.pdbx_description
1 polymer ?
#
loop_
_entity_poly.entity_id
_entity_poly.type
_entity_poly.pdbx_seq_one_letter_code
_entity_poly.pdbx_strand_id
1 'polypeptide(L)' 'LLETFLRCKGNVKEMERILGLSYPTVRNRVNELLRKLGYGVEEEAELAERRREILDMLEGGEITSSEAIRRLEELGRR' A
#
# COMPACT_ATOMS: atom_id res chain seq x y z
N LEU A 1 11.63 -16.15 4.01
CA LEU A 1 11.62 -14.73 3.57
C LEU A 1 12.03 -13.79 4.69
N LEU A 2 11.36 -13.82 5.85
CA LEU A 2 11.71 -12.97 7.00
C LEU A 2 13.19 -13.12 7.43
N GLU A 3 13.69 -14.35 7.55
CA GLU A 3 15.10 -14.59 7.87
C GLU A 3 16.05 -13.94 6.85
N THR A 4 15.79 -14.10 5.55
CA THR A 4 16.58 -13.46 4.49
C THR A 4 16.52 -11.94 4.59
N PHE A 5 15.34 -11.37 4.86
CA PHE A 5 15.15 -9.94 5.06
C PHE A 5 16.01 -9.41 6.23
N LEU A 6 16.02 -10.13 7.36
CA LEU A 6 16.82 -9.78 8.53
C LEU A 6 18.33 -9.93 8.27
N ARG A 7 18.77 -11.01 7.62
CA ARG A 7 20.18 -11.23 7.24
C ARG A 7 20.69 -10.11 6.31
N CYS A 8 19.85 -9.65 5.38
CA CYS A 8 20.16 -8.54 4.48
C CYS A 8 19.93 -7.15 5.10
N LYS A 9 19.55 -7.06 6.39
CA LYS A 9 19.21 -5.80 7.08
C LYS A 9 18.19 -4.95 6.30
N GLY A 10 17.23 -5.60 5.65
CA GLY A 10 16.21 -4.95 4.82
C GLY A 10 16.66 -4.52 3.42
N ASN A 11 17.88 -4.84 2.99
CA ASN A 11 18.36 -4.50 1.65
C ASN A 11 17.71 -5.37 0.56
N VAL A 12 16.66 -4.84 -0.07
CA VAL A 12 15.88 -5.53 -1.11
C VAL A 12 16.73 -5.90 -2.33
N LYS A 13 17.74 -5.09 -2.68
CA LYS A 13 18.65 -5.38 -3.82
C LYS A 13 19.60 -6.54 -3.51
N GLU A 14 19.97 -6.71 -2.26
CA GLU A 14 20.75 -7.87 -1.82
C GLU A 14 19.88 -9.13 -1.76
N MET A 15 18.65 -9.00 -1.30
CA MET A 15 17.65 -10.08 -1.36
C MET A 15 17.35 -10.52 -2.79
N GLU A 16 17.29 -9.58 -3.75
CA GLU A 16 17.16 -9.85 -5.19
C GLU A 16 18.22 -10.85 -5.67
N ARG A 17 19.49 -10.58 -5.34
CA ARG A 17 20.63 -11.43 -5.70
C ARG A 17 20.58 -12.80 -5.03
N ILE A 18 20.25 -12.84 -3.74
CA ILE A 18 20.22 -14.10 -2.95
C ILE A 18 19.04 -14.99 -3.38
N LEU A 19 17.88 -14.40 -3.66
CA LEU A 19 16.67 -15.13 -4.01
C LEU A 19 16.56 -15.45 -5.50
N GLY A 20 17.37 -14.81 -6.36
CA GLY A 20 17.31 -14.99 -7.81
C GLY A 20 15.98 -14.50 -8.43
N LEU A 21 15.34 -13.52 -7.81
CA LEU A 21 14.06 -12.96 -8.24
C LEU A 21 14.26 -11.52 -8.68
N SER A 22 13.40 -10.98 -9.54
CA SER A 22 13.45 -9.56 -9.89
C SER A 22 13.13 -8.67 -8.69
N TYR A 23 13.71 -7.47 -8.65
CA TYR A 23 13.45 -6.48 -7.60
C TYR A 23 11.95 -6.25 -7.30
N PRO A 24 11.06 -6.06 -8.32
CA PRO A 24 9.62 -5.89 -8.05
C PRO A 24 9.00 -7.09 -7.34
N THR A 25 9.44 -8.31 -7.67
CA THR A 25 8.94 -9.54 -7.05
C THR A 25 9.34 -9.62 -5.58
N VAL A 26 10.60 -9.31 -5.26
CA VAL A 26 11.09 -9.31 -3.87
C VAL A 26 10.37 -8.25 -3.05
N ARG A 27 10.22 -7.03 -3.58
CA ARG A 27 9.47 -5.95 -2.93
C ARG A 27 8.04 -6.38 -2.61
N ASN A 28 7.33 -6.98 -3.55
CA ASN A 28 5.95 -7.43 -3.33
C ASN A 28 5.86 -8.50 -2.23
N ARG A 29 6.81 -9.45 -2.20
CA ARG A 29 6.88 -10.47 -1.16
C ARG A 29 7.17 -9.87 0.23
N VAL A 30 8.04 -8.86 0.30
CA VAL A 30 8.30 -8.12 1.55
C VAL A 30 7.05 -7.38 2.02
N ASN A 31 6.35 -6.69 1.13
CA ASN A 31 5.09 -6.01 1.47
C ASN A 31 4.01 -6.99 1.95
N GLU A 32 3.91 -8.17 1.34
CA GLU A 32 3.00 -9.22 1.80
C GLU A 32 3.38 -9.77 3.18
N LEU A 33 4.68 -9.92 3.45
CA LEU A 33 5.18 -10.29 4.77
C LEU A 33 4.82 -9.22 5.81
N LEU A 34 4.98 -7.94 5.50
CA LEU A 34 4.58 -6.84 6.38
C LEU A 34 3.08 -6.91 6.71
N ARG A 35 2.22 -7.10 5.69
CA ARG A 35 0.78 -7.30 5.89
C ARG A 35 0.46 -8.49 6.80
N LYS A 36 1.12 -9.63 6.58
CA LYS A 36 0.94 -10.84 7.43
C LYS A 36 1.41 -10.63 8.87
N LEU A 37 2.34 -9.72 9.09
CA LEU A 37 2.82 -9.32 10.42
C LEU A 37 1.97 -8.22 11.06
N GLY A 38 0.89 -7.76 10.40
CA GLY A 38 -0.01 -6.71 10.89
C GLY A 38 0.42 -5.28 10.55
N TYR A 39 1.51 -5.10 9.80
CA TYR A 39 1.96 -3.78 9.36
C TYR A 39 1.28 -3.37 8.05
N GLY A 40 0.91 -2.09 7.93
CA GLY A 40 0.22 -1.53 6.76
C GLY A 40 -1.30 -1.80 6.72
N VAL A 41 -1.85 -2.53 7.69
CA VAL A 41 -3.30 -2.74 7.84
C VAL A 41 -3.98 -1.44 8.30
N GLU A 42 -3.32 -0.66 9.15
CA GLU A 42 -3.81 0.65 9.61
C GLU A 42 -3.87 1.67 8.47
N GLU A 43 -2.84 1.76 7.62
CA GLU A 43 -2.84 2.61 6.42
C GLU A 43 -3.94 2.20 5.42
N GLU A 44 -4.13 0.90 5.20
CA GLU A 44 -5.14 0.41 4.25
C GLU A 44 -6.57 0.61 4.78
N ALA A 45 -6.77 0.46 6.10
CA ALA A 45 -8.03 0.78 6.77
C ALA A 45 -8.32 2.29 6.75
N GLU A 46 -7.33 3.13 7.03
CA GLU A 46 -7.43 4.60 6.97
C GLU A 46 -7.71 5.08 5.54
N LEU A 47 -7.05 4.49 4.52
CA LEU A 47 -7.37 4.76 3.12
C LEU A 47 -8.78 4.34 2.76
N ALA A 48 -9.24 3.18 3.23
CA ALA A 48 -10.59 2.70 2.98
C ALA A 48 -11.65 3.61 3.64
N GLU A 49 -11.38 4.12 4.84
CA GLU A 49 -12.22 5.08 5.55
C GLU A 49 -12.30 6.42 4.80
N ARG A 50 -11.15 7.00 4.42
CA ARG A 50 -11.11 8.22 3.60
C ARG A 50 -11.81 8.07 2.24
N ARG A 51 -11.72 6.90 1.61
CA ARG A 51 -12.47 6.62 0.37
C ARG A 51 -13.98 6.63 0.63
N ARG A 52 -14.44 6.03 1.74
CA ARG A 52 -15.86 6.07 2.13
C ARG A 52 -16.34 7.50 2.37
N GLU A 53 -15.59 8.29 3.14
CA GLU A 53 -15.94 9.70 3.39
C GLU A 53 -16.14 10.49 2.08
N ILE A 54 -15.25 10.31 1.09
CA ILE A 54 -15.40 10.98 -0.22
C ILE A 54 -16.68 10.55 -0.94
N LEU A 55 -17.05 9.26 -0.86
CA LEU A 55 -18.26 8.74 -1.48
C LEU A 55 -19.52 9.23 -0.75
N ASP A 56 -19.49 9.29 0.58
CA ASP A 56 -20.60 9.79 1.39
C ASP A 56 -20.86 11.29 1.11
N MET A 57 -19.79 12.09 0.98
CA MET A 57 -19.89 13.50 0.58
C MET A 57 -20.47 13.66 -0.84
N LEU A 58 -20.15 12.74 -1.76
CA LEU A 58 -20.70 12.74 -3.11
C LEU A 58 -22.19 12.37 -3.10
N GLU A 59 -22.57 11.34 -2.33
CA GLU A 59 -23.97 10.91 -2.17
C GLU A 59 -24.82 12.01 -1.51
N GLY A 60 -24.27 12.70 -0.51
CA GLY A 60 -24.89 13.86 0.15
C GLY A 60 -24.97 15.12 -0.71
N GLY A 61 -24.32 15.15 -1.88
CA GLY A 61 -24.28 16.30 -2.77
C GLY A 61 -23.39 17.46 -2.28
N GLU A 62 -22.52 17.21 -1.29
CA GLU A 62 -21.57 18.19 -0.74
C GLU A 62 -20.42 18.46 -1.72
N ILE A 63 -20.08 17.49 -2.57
CA ILE A 63 -19.08 17.61 -3.63
C ILE A 63 -19.64 17.15 -4.97
N THR A 64 -19.05 17.67 -6.05
CA THR A 64 -19.38 17.23 -7.42
C THR A 64 -18.67 15.93 -7.77
N SER A 65 -19.17 15.20 -8.77
CA SER A 65 -18.51 13.99 -9.27
C SER A 65 -17.07 14.24 -9.71
N SER A 66 -16.80 15.40 -10.35
CA SER A 66 -15.44 15.78 -10.77
C SER A 66 -14.50 15.97 -9.58
N GLU A 67 -15.00 16.59 -8.50
CA GLU A 67 -14.22 16.79 -7.27
C GLU A 67 -13.97 15.48 -6.53
N ALA A 68 -14.96 14.58 -6.47
CA ALA A 68 -14.80 13.25 -5.89
C ALA A 68 -13.73 12.42 -6.63
N ILE A 69 -13.73 12.44 -7.97
CA ILE A 69 -12.72 11.77 -8.80
C ILE A 69 -11.32 12.30 -8.47
N ARG A 70 -11.13 13.62 -8.43
CA ARG A 70 -9.84 14.23 -8.10
C ARG A 70 -9.32 13.79 -6.73
N ARG A 71 -10.17 13.79 -5.71
CA ARG A 71 -9.80 13.38 -4.34
C ARG A 71 -9.43 11.91 -4.26
N LEU A 72 -10.15 11.03 -4.98
CA LEU A 72 -9.83 9.60 -5.03
C LEU A 72 -8.50 9.33 -5.76
N GLU A 73 -8.20 10.07 -6.83
CA GLU A 73 -6.92 9.98 -7.53
C GLU A 73 -5.75 10.44 -6.65
N GLU A 74 -5.92 11.54 -5.91
CA GLU A 74 -4.92 12.02 -4.95
C GLU A 74 -4.68 11.01 -3.81
N LEU A 75 -5.73 10.31 -3.38
CA LEU A 75 -5.64 9.27 -2.35
C LEU A 75 -4.84 8.04 -2.82
N GLY A 76 -4.96 7.66 -4.10
CA GLY A 76 -4.28 6.50 -4.69
C GLY A 76 -2.83 6.75 -5.11
N ARG A 77 -2.36 8.00 -5.10
CA ARG A 77 -0.97 8.39 -5.43
C ARG A 77 -0.02 8.42 -4.23
N ARG A 78 -0.56 8.30 -3.02
CA ARG A 78 0.22 8.17 -1.77
C ARG A 78 0.62 6.72 -1.55
#